data_AF-T1K4V7-F1
#
_entry.id   AF-T1K4V7-F1
#
_cell.length_a   1.000
_cell.length_b   1.000
_cell.length_c   1.000
_cell.angle_alpha   90.00
_cell.angle_beta   90.00
_cell.angle_gamma   90.00
#
_symmetry.space_group_name_H-M   'P 1'
#
loop_
_entity.id
_entity.type
_entity.pdbx_description
1 polymer ?
#
loop_
_entity_poly.entity_id
_entity_poly.type
_entity_poly.pdbx_seq_one_letter_code
_entity_poly.pdbx_strand_id
1 'polypeptide(L)'
;MAAMDLVKAIGILVISSCFLFSSPLVQGDRIDSCDIDSLDQCAKRLFGYGDPNYTFAATEEQVLQQCKTSKEAEVCIRQYNNRCVKPFARQYINIMLRGPSKSLKERCSSKKGIEDYLKNTDCLNATKKDLDVCTHDVIENFMLVPKTKKPEWIPLSCCYLSKLEKCSKSAIENKCPPNQTEYTSKAMRNLRGDVLDLFCDHELEWGTAKCDEFVSNLPVKEIKTKKPDSVLPVILNLMNRYITKS
;
A
#
# COMPACT_ATOMS: atom_id res chain seq x y z
N MET A 1 1.98 43.06 46.65
CA MET A 1 1.55 43.45 45.29
C MET A 1 2.78 43.43 44.38
N ALA A 2 3.33 42.24 44.12
CA ALA A 2 4.55 42.03 43.32
C ALA A 2 4.66 40.60 42.72
N ALA A 3 3.85 39.64 43.19
CA ALA A 3 3.86 38.27 42.68
C ALA A 3 2.88 38.01 41.51
N MET A 4 1.90 38.90 41.29
CA MET A 4 0.87 38.73 40.25
C MET A 4 1.30 39.24 38.86
N ASP A 5 2.34 40.06 38.77
CA ASP A 5 2.81 40.61 37.49
C ASP A 5 3.84 39.72 36.79
N LEU A 6 4.54 38.85 37.54
CA LEU A 6 5.53 37.92 36.98
C LEU A 6 4.86 36.74 36.24
N VAL A 7 3.68 36.30 36.70
CA VAL A 7 2.93 35.20 36.09
C VAL A 7 2.32 35.61 34.74
N LYS A 8 1.94 36.90 34.58
CA LYS A 8 1.44 37.42 33.30
C LYS A 8 2.54 37.56 32.24
N ALA A 9 3.77 37.90 32.64
CA ALA A 9 4.90 38.01 31.72
C ALA A 9 5.39 36.65 31.20
N ILE A 10 5.34 35.60 32.02
CA ILE A 10 5.75 34.23 31.63
C ILE A 10 4.67 33.57 30.74
N GLY A 11 3.38 33.83 30.99
CA GLY A 11 2.28 33.27 30.18
C GLY A 11 2.25 33.76 28.73
N ILE A 12 2.77 34.95 28.44
CA ILE A 12 2.77 35.51 27.07
C ILE A 12 3.95 34.97 26.24
N LEU A 13 5.07 34.59 26.87
CA LEU A 13 6.26 34.08 26.17
C LEU A 13 6.10 32.63 25.67
N VAL A 14 5.22 31.82 26.28
CA VAL A 14 5.03 30.41 25.87
C VAL A 14 4.09 30.26 24.66
N ILE A 15 3.20 31.23 24.42
CA ILE A 15 2.26 31.18 23.29
C ILE A 15 2.93 31.61 21.97
N SER A 16 3.99 32.42 22.04
CA SER A 16 4.67 32.95 20.84
C SER A 16 5.62 31.99 20.15
N SER A 17 5.97 30.84 20.77
CA SER A 17 6.93 29.88 20.19
C SER A 17 6.29 28.71 19.44
N CYS A 18 4.96 28.57 19.45
CA CYS A 18 4.26 27.48 18.74
C CYS A 18 3.96 27.77 17.26
N PHE A 19 4.27 28.97 16.74
CA PHE A 19 3.88 29.37 15.37
C PHE A 19 4.95 29.19 14.29
N LEU A 20 6.14 28.63 14.58
CA LEU A 20 7.22 28.49 13.58
C LEU A 20 7.51 27.07 13.08
N PHE A 21 6.66 26.10 13.42
CA PHE A 21 6.61 24.82 12.69
C PHE A 21 5.21 24.61 12.10
N SER A 22 4.78 25.53 11.23
CA SER A 22 3.72 25.23 10.26
C SER A 22 4.27 24.17 9.31
N SER A 23 4.19 22.91 9.73
CA SER A 23 4.36 21.80 8.79
C SER A 23 3.38 22.05 7.66
N PRO A 24 3.82 22.12 6.38
CA PRO A 24 2.89 22.30 5.29
C PRO A 24 1.83 21.20 5.40
N LEU A 25 0.58 21.61 5.59
CA LEU A 25 -0.56 20.71 5.58
C LEU A 25 -0.52 20.01 4.22
N VAL A 26 -0.29 18.69 4.23
CA VAL A 26 -0.39 17.89 3.02
C VAL A 26 -1.87 17.87 2.63
N GLN A 27 -2.25 18.69 1.66
CA GLN A 27 -3.57 18.67 1.04
C GLN A 27 -3.61 17.56 0.00
N GLY A 28 -4.27 16.44 0.33
CA GLY A 28 -4.61 15.41 -0.66
C GLY A 28 -5.80 15.85 -1.51
N ASP A 29 -5.95 15.23 -2.68
CA ASP A 29 -7.09 15.46 -3.58
C ASP A 29 -8.41 15.30 -2.84
N ARG A 30 -9.31 16.28 -3.00
CA ARG A 30 -10.64 16.24 -2.38
C ARG A 30 -11.47 15.14 -3.04
N ILE A 31 -11.86 14.13 -2.26
CA ILE A 31 -12.74 13.07 -2.73
C ILE A 31 -14.19 13.56 -2.74
N ASP A 32 -14.69 13.98 -3.91
CA ASP A 32 -16.05 14.50 -4.08
C ASP A 32 -17.09 13.46 -4.51
N SER A 33 -16.66 12.36 -5.13
CA SER A 33 -17.48 11.22 -5.51
C SER A 33 -16.92 9.91 -4.94
N CYS A 34 -17.78 8.90 -4.77
CA CYS A 34 -17.36 7.55 -4.35
C CYS A 34 -17.09 6.64 -5.55
N ASP A 35 -16.43 7.20 -6.57
CA ASP A 35 -16.02 6.47 -7.75
C ASP A 35 -14.75 5.66 -7.46
N ILE A 36 -14.77 4.38 -7.84
CA ILE A 36 -13.69 3.44 -7.56
C ILE A 36 -12.42 3.80 -8.34
N ASP A 37 -12.54 4.46 -9.50
CA ASP A 37 -11.40 4.90 -10.31
C ASP A 37 -10.59 5.98 -9.56
N SER A 38 -11.25 6.80 -8.72
CA SER A 38 -10.54 7.77 -7.86
C SER A 38 -9.66 7.08 -6.82
N LEU A 39 -10.15 6.00 -6.22
CA LEU A 39 -9.35 5.18 -5.30
C LEU A 39 -8.16 4.54 -6.03
N ASP A 40 -8.39 4.03 -7.24
CA ASP A 40 -7.38 3.34 -8.03
C ASP A 40 -6.23 4.27 -8.41
N GLN A 41 -6.53 5.50 -8.83
CA GLN A 41 -5.50 6.50 -9.13
C GLN A 41 -4.69 6.93 -7.89
N CYS A 42 -5.31 6.96 -6.71
CA CYS A 42 -4.59 7.24 -5.48
C CYS A 42 -3.69 6.06 -5.06
N ALA A 43 -4.19 4.83 -5.17
CA ALA A 43 -3.41 3.64 -4.91
C ALA A 43 -2.21 3.52 -5.86
N LYS A 44 -2.40 3.74 -7.16
CA LYS A 44 -1.35 3.75 -8.18
C LYS A 44 -0.19 4.70 -7.80
N ARG A 45 -0.51 5.93 -7.40
CA ARG A 45 0.48 6.94 -6.96
C ARG A 45 1.21 6.56 -5.68
N LEU A 46 0.56 5.84 -4.77
CA LEU A 46 1.17 5.41 -3.51
C LEU A 46 2.08 4.18 -3.67
N PHE A 47 1.62 3.15 -4.39
CA PHE A 47 2.30 1.86 -4.47
C PHE A 47 3.37 1.81 -5.57
N GLY A 48 3.18 2.49 -6.70
CA GLY A 48 4.14 2.61 -7.80
C GLY A 48 4.41 1.34 -8.62
N TYR A 49 4.25 0.15 -8.04
CA TYR A 49 4.32 -1.13 -8.76
C TYR A 49 3.03 -1.41 -9.53
N GLY A 50 3.18 -1.95 -10.73
CA GLY A 50 2.09 -2.14 -11.70
C GLY A 50 1.86 -0.93 -12.62
N ASP A 51 2.51 0.21 -12.36
CA ASP A 51 2.49 1.36 -13.27
C ASP A 51 3.78 1.40 -14.12
N PRO A 52 3.71 1.15 -15.44
CA PRO A 52 4.89 1.17 -16.31
C PRO A 52 5.53 2.56 -16.42
N ASN A 53 4.81 3.63 -16.07
CA ASN A 53 5.33 5.00 -16.12
C ASN A 53 5.98 5.44 -14.80
N TYR A 54 5.93 4.61 -13.76
CA TYR A 54 6.54 4.92 -12.47
C TYR A 54 8.03 4.59 -12.48
N THR A 55 8.85 5.53 -12.04
CA THR A 55 10.30 5.34 -11.86
C THR A 55 10.68 5.68 -10.43
N PHE A 56 11.55 4.87 -9.81
CA PHE A 56 12.03 5.17 -8.47
C PHE A 56 13.01 6.35 -8.52
N ALA A 57 12.80 7.33 -7.64
CA ALA A 57 13.70 8.47 -7.51
C ALA A 57 15.15 8.04 -7.33
N ALA A 58 16.08 8.70 -8.04
CA ALA A 58 17.52 8.44 -7.99
C ALA A 58 18.33 9.60 -7.40
N THR A 59 17.67 10.69 -7.03
CA THR A 59 18.28 11.87 -6.42
C THR A 59 17.45 12.32 -5.22
N GLU A 60 18.08 13.04 -4.29
CA GLU A 60 17.38 13.58 -3.11
C GLU A 60 16.18 14.46 -3.50
N GLU A 61 16.33 15.31 -4.51
CA GLU A 61 15.23 16.15 -5.03
C GLU A 61 14.05 15.31 -5.52
N GLN A 62 14.32 14.27 -6.31
CA GLN A 62 13.29 13.35 -6.79
C GLN A 62 12.64 12.59 -5.62
N VAL A 63 13.40 12.20 -4.59
CA VAL A 63 12.86 11.54 -3.40
C VAL A 63 11.89 12.46 -2.68
N LEU A 64 12.26 13.73 -2.48
CA LEU A 64 11.40 14.72 -1.83
C LEU A 64 10.10 14.94 -2.62
N GLN A 65 10.19 15.00 -3.95
CA GLN A 65 9.01 15.12 -4.80
C GLN A 65 8.12 13.86 -4.72
N GLN A 66 8.70 12.67 -4.78
CA GLN A 66 7.97 11.40 -4.65
C GLN A 66 7.36 11.24 -3.25
N CYS A 67 8.03 11.74 -2.20
CA CYS A 67 7.52 11.80 -0.85
C CYS A 67 6.28 12.71 -0.76
N LYS A 68 6.27 13.86 -1.43
CA LYS A 68 5.09 14.73 -1.52
C LYS A 68 3.92 14.00 -2.17
N THR A 69 4.13 13.48 -3.38
CA THR A 69 3.09 12.74 -4.14
C THR A 69 2.54 11.55 -3.35
N SER A 70 3.42 10.77 -2.70
CA SER A 70 2.99 9.60 -1.92
C SER A 70 2.18 9.99 -0.69
N LYS A 71 2.54 11.10 0.00
CA LYS A 71 1.78 11.59 1.17
C LYS A 71 0.39 12.09 0.74
N GLU A 72 0.30 12.81 -0.38
CA GLU A 72 -0.98 13.25 -0.95
C GLU A 72 -1.87 12.07 -1.36
N ALA A 73 -1.27 11.03 -1.98
CA ALA A 73 -1.95 9.80 -2.34
C ALA A 73 -2.45 9.03 -1.10
N GLU A 74 -1.65 8.93 -0.04
CA GLU A 74 -2.07 8.30 1.22
C GLU A 74 -3.28 9.05 1.83
N VAL A 75 -3.23 10.39 1.85
CA VAL A 75 -4.35 11.22 2.32
C VAL A 75 -5.60 10.97 1.47
N CYS A 76 -5.47 10.92 0.14
CA CYS A 76 -6.58 10.59 -0.75
C CYS A 76 -7.23 9.24 -0.39
N ILE A 77 -6.44 8.17 -0.23
CA ILE A 77 -6.97 6.84 0.12
C ILE A 77 -7.69 6.91 1.46
N ARG A 78 -7.14 7.61 2.46
CA ARG A 78 -7.78 7.77 3.77
C ARG A 78 -9.09 8.54 3.69
N GLN A 79 -9.16 9.62 2.90
CA GLN A 79 -10.40 10.37 2.69
C GLN A 79 -11.46 9.50 2.01
N TYR A 80 -11.09 8.77 0.96
CA TYR A 80 -11.99 7.82 0.30
C TYR A 80 -12.47 6.74 1.27
N ASN A 81 -11.57 6.17 2.07
CA ASN A 81 -11.89 5.14 3.04
C ASN A 81 -12.90 5.62 4.09
N ASN A 82 -12.72 6.84 4.59
CA ASN A 82 -13.60 7.43 5.59
C ASN A 82 -14.98 7.79 5.01
N ARG A 83 -15.03 8.28 3.78
CA ARG A 83 -16.26 8.77 3.14
C ARG A 83 -17.08 7.65 2.49
N CYS A 84 -16.45 6.73 1.78
CA CYS A 84 -17.10 5.85 0.80
C CYS A 84 -17.14 4.37 1.19
N VAL A 85 -16.31 3.94 2.13
CA VAL A 85 -16.13 2.52 2.46
C VAL A 85 -16.96 2.12 3.69
N LYS A 86 -17.60 0.93 3.62
CA LYS A 86 -18.38 0.33 4.72
C LYS A 86 -17.49 -0.03 5.92
N PRO A 87 -18.01 -0.05 7.16
CA PRO A 87 -17.19 -0.15 8.39
C PRO A 87 -16.15 -1.28 8.41
N PHE A 88 -16.50 -2.51 8.02
CA PHE A 88 -15.53 -3.62 8.03
C PHE A 88 -14.45 -3.49 6.95
N ALA A 89 -14.86 -3.22 5.70
CA ALA A 89 -13.92 -2.97 4.62
C ALA A 89 -13.01 -1.77 4.92
N ARG A 90 -13.53 -0.78 5.67
CA ARG A 90 -12.77 0.39 6.13
C ARG A 90 -11.67 0.00 7.10
N GLN A 91 -11.99 -0.87 8.06
CA GLN A 91 -11.01 -1.38 9.01
C GLN A 91 -9.92 -2.18 8.30
N TYR A 92 -10.30 -2.99 7.31
CA TYR A 92 -9.33 -3.72 6.50
C TYR A 92 -8.38 -2.76 5.75
N ILE A 93 -8.89 -1.73 5.09
CA ILE A 93 -8.04 -0.72 4.41
C ILE A 93 -7.13 0.00 5.40
N ASN A 94 -7.62 0.30 6.62
CA ASN A 94 -6.79 0.91 7.66
C ASN A 94 -5.62 0.01 8.07
N ILE A 95 -5.83 -1.31 8.13
CA ILE A 95 -4.77 -2.29 8.42
C ILE A 95 -3.79 -2.36 7.25
N MET A 96 -4.29 -2.49 6.01
CA MET A 96 -3.47 -2.49 4.79
C MET A 96 -2.56 -1.26 4.69
N LEU A 97 -3.06 -0.08 5.08
CA LEU A 97 -2.29 1.16 5.00
C LEU A 97 -1.19 1.28 6.07
N ARG A 98 -1.13 0.44 7.11
CA ARG A 98 -0.11 0.58 8.17
C ARG A 98 1.31 0.42 7.63
N GLY A 99 1.56 -0.64 6.86
CA GLY A 99 2.86 -0.92 6.26
C GLY A 99 3.34 0.17 5.29
N PRO A 100 2.52 0.60 4.31
CA PRO A 100 2.86 1.69 3.41
C PRO A 100 3.10 3.01 4.17
N SER A 101 2.25 3.35 5.14
CA SER A 101 2.40 4.59 5.94
C SER A 101 3.71 4.59 6.72
N LYS A 102 4.06 3.44 7.32
CA LYS A 102 5.32 3.28 8.05
C LYS A 102 6.51 3.44 7.11
N SER A 103 6.49 2.78 5.95
CA SER A 103 7.56 2.90 4.94
C SER A 103 7.71 4.34 4.45
N LEU A 104 6.60 5.01 4.19
CA LEU A 104 6.58 6.40 3.76
C LEU A 104 7.16 7.32 4.83
N LYS A 105 6.79 7.12 6.10
CA LYS A 105 7.34 7.87 7.22
C LYS A 105 8.84 7.63 7.37
N GLU A 106 9.29 6.38 7.34
CA GLU A 106 10.71 6.01 7.47
C GLU A 106 11.55 6.67 6.37
N ARG A 107 11.10 6.60 5.11
CA ARG A 107 11.78 7.22 3.96
C ARG A 107 11.76 8.74 4.00
N CYS A 108 10.64 9.37 4.34
CA CYS A 108 10.38 10.77 4.04
C CYS A 108 10.44 11.73 5.23
N SER A 109 10.79 11.27 6.43
CA SER A 109 10.79 12.11 7.65
C SER A 109 12.17 12.53 8.14
N SER A 110 13.24 12.00 7.55
CA SER A 110 14.60 12.33 7.99
C SER A 110 15.60 12.21 6.84
N LYS A 111 16.71 12.96 6.94
CA LYS A 111 17.83 12.87 6.01
C LYS A 111 18.37 11.43 5.90
N LYS A 112 18.51 10.74 7.03
CA LYS A 112 18.91 9.33 7.07
C LYS A 112 17.96 8.43 6.28
N GLY A 113 16.65 8.65 6.38
CA GLY A 113 15.66 7.88 5.61
C GLY A 113 15.79 8.04 4.10
N ILE A 114 16.10 9.26 3.65
CA ILE A 114 16.38 9.57 2.24
C ILE A 114 17.68 8.91 1.80
N GLU A 115 18.76 9.05 2.59
CA GLU A 115 20.05 8.41 2.30
C GLU A 115 19.92 6.89 2.23
N ASP A 116 19.19 6.26 3.14
CA ASP A 116 18.97 4.82 3.16
C ASP A 116 18.14 4.35 1.95
N TYR A 117 17.17 5.15 1.49
CA TYR A 117 16.46 4.87 0.23
C TYR A 117 17.38 5.00 -0.99
N LEU A 118 18.18 6.06 -1.07
CA LEU A 118 19.09 6.30 -2.20
C LEU A 118 20.15 5.19 -2.32
N LYS A 119 20.68 4.70 -1.19
CA LYS A 119 21.60 3.55 -1.16
C LYS A 119 21.03 2.26 -1.74
N ASN A 120 19.70 2.13 -1.83
CA ASN A 120 19.01 0.94 -2.31
C ASN A 120 18.29 1.15 -3.65
N THR A 121 18.40 2.36 -4.22
CA THR A 121 17.65 2.73 -5.42
C THR A 121 18.02 1.90 -6.64
N ASP A 122 19.29 1.49 -6.78
CA ASP A 122 19.71 0.65 -7.90
C ASP A 122 18.97 -0.70 -7.90
N CYS A 123 18.84 -1.34 -6.74
CA CYS A 123 18.06 -2.56 -6.57
C CYS A 123 16.56 -2.33 -6.80
N LEU A 124 15.98 -1.23 -6.32
CA LEU A 124 14.58 -0.89 -6.59
C LEU A 124 14.30 -0.76 -8.09
N ASN A 125 15.18 -0.06 -8.83
CA ASN A 125 15.04 0.10 -10.27
C ASN A 125 15.30 -1.20 -11.03
N ALA A 126 16.30 -1.99 -10.61
CA ALA A 126 16.61 -3.28 -11.24
C ALA A 126 15.48 -4.31 -11.11
N THR A 127 14.70 -4.23 -10.03
CA THR A 127 13.57 -5.13 -9.75
C THR A 127 12.23 -4.64 -10.30
N LYS A 128 12.10 -3.34 -10.64
CA LYS A 128 10.83 -2.70 -11.02
C LYS A 128 10.02 -3.49 -12.04
N LYS A 129 10.65 -3.87 -13.16
CA LYS A 129 9.96 -4.59 -14.25
C LYS A 129 9.41 -5.94 -13.78
N ASP A 130 10.20 -6.70 -13.03
CA ASP A 130 9.80 -8.03 -12.57
C ASP A 130 8.70 -7.92 -11.50
N LEU A 131 8.80 -6.91 -10.61
CA LEU A 131 7.77 -6.62 -9.62
C LEU A 131 6.46 -6.09 -10.24
N ASP A 132 6.53 -5.36 -11.36
CA ASP A 132 5.34 -4.97 -12.13
C ASP A 132 4.63 -6.21 -12.68
N VAL A 133 5.38 -7.17 -13.25
CA VAL A 133 4.83 -8.46 -13.72
C VAL A 133 4.15 -9.21 -12.57
N CYS A 134 4.82 -9.33 -11.41
CA CYS A 134 4.22 -9.96 -10.24
C CYS A 134 2.92 -9.26 -9.80
N THR A 135 2.90 -7.92 -9.82
CA THR A 135 1.74 -7.11 -9.44
C THR A 135 0.60 -7.24 -10.45
N HIS A 136 0.91 -7.30 -11.75
CA HIS A 136 -0.09 -7.50 -12.79
C HIS A 136 -0.73 -8.88 -12.73
N ASP A 137 0.07 -9.92 -12.48
CA ASP A 137 -0.42 -11.30 -12.30
C ASP A 137 -1.34 -11.39 -11.07
N VAL A 138 -0.94 -10.83 -9.92
CA VAL A 138 -1.81 -10.89 -8.72
C VAL A 138 -3.12 -10.13 -8.91
N ILE A 139 -3.12 -9.00 -9.63
CA ILE A 139 -4.36 -8.26 -9.94
C ILE A 139 -5.32 -9.15 -10.76
N GLU A 140 -4.83 -9.83 -11.79
CA GLU A 140 -5.63 -10.73 -12.62
C GLU A 140 -6.18 -11.91 -11.82
N ASN A 141 -5.33 -12.52 -10.99
CA ASN A 141 -5.72 -13.60 -10.10
C ASN A 141 -6.84 -13.15 -9.13
N PHE A 142 -6.71 -11.96 -8.53
CA PHE A 142 -7.74 -11.42 -7.63
C PHE A 142 -9.08 -11.14 -8.34
N MET A 143 -9.08 -10.87 -9.64
CA MET A 143 -10.32 -10.71 -10.42
C MET A 143 -11.07 -12.04 -10.64
N LEU A 144 -10.41 -13.19 -10.44
CA LEU A 144 -11.02 -14.51 -10.49
C LEU A 144 -11.70 -14.90 -9.18
N VAL A 145 -11.28 -14.33 -8.04
CA VAL A 145 -11.83 -14.66 -6.72
C VAL A 145 -13.37 -14.52 -6.66
N PRO A 146 -14.01 -13.45 -7.16
CA PRO A 146 -15.47 -13.35 -7.14
C PRO A 146 -16.20 -14.39 -8.02
N LYS A 147 -15.48 -15.19 -8.82
CA LYS A 147 -16.04 -16.24 -9.68
C LYS A 147 -16.15 -17.59 -8.97
N THR A 148 -15.54 -17.74 -7.81
CA THR A 148 -15.63 -18.95 -6.97
C THR A 148 -16.72 -18.83 -5.91
N LYS A 149 -16.92 -19.89 -5.11
CA LYS A 149 -17.90 -19.85 -4.02
C LYS A 149 -17.40 -18.91 -2.93
N LYS A 150 -18.31 -18.17 -2.31
CA LYS A 150 -18.01 -17.18 -1.26
C LYS A 150 -17.10 -17.69 -0.12
N PRO A 151 -17.24 -18.94 0.38
CA PRO A 151 -16.33 -19.49 1.39
C PRO A 151 -14.88 -19.64 0.91
N GLU A 152 -14.66 -19.76 -0.40
CA GLU A 152 -13.34 -19.93 -1.02
C GLU A 152 -12.63 -18.59 -1.26
N TRP A 153 -13.33 -17.46 -1.08
CA TRP A 153 -12.76 -16.14 -1.42
C TRP A 153 -11.54 -15.78 -0.60
N ILE A 154 -11.60 -15.95 0.71
CA ILE A 154 -10.48 -15.68 1.62
C ILE A 154 -9.32 -16.64 1.34
N PRO A 155 -9.49 -17.98 1.35
CA PRO A 155 -8.37 -18.88 1.17
C PRO A 155 -7.72 -18.76 -0.21
N LEU A 156 -8.51 -18.56 -1.28
CA LEU A 156 -7.96 -18.30 -2.61
C LEU A 156 -7.20 -16.97 -2.68
N SER A 157 -7.70 -15.92 -2.02
CA SER A 157 -6.98 -14.64 -1.93
C SER A 157 -5.63 -14.80 -1.21
N CYS A 158 -5.58 -15.62 -0.16
CA CYS A 158 -4.34 -15.95 0.55
C CYS A 158 -3.34 -16.67 -0.37
N CYS A 159 -3.78 -17.66 -1.16
CA CYS A 159 -2.94 -18.33 -2.15
C CYS A 159 -2.33 -17.33 -3.16
N TYR A 160 -3.12 -16.39 -3.67
CA TYR A 160 -2.63 -15.38 -4.61
C TYR A 160 -1.70 -14.35 -3.99
N LEU A 161 -1.92 -13.96 -2.73
CA LEU A 161 -0.97 -13.10 -2.01
C LEU A 161 0.34 -13.82 -1.69
N SER A 162 0.29 -15.11 -1.35
CA SER A 162 1.49 -15.95 -1.23
C SER A 162 2.23 -16.08 -2.56
N LYS A 163 1.52 -16.20 -3.69
CA LYS A 163 2.10 -16.17 -5.04
C LYS A 163 2.86 -14.88 -5.30
N LEU A 164 2.24 -13.73 -4.98
CA LEU A 164 2.87 -12.41 -5.09
C LEU A 164 4.15 -12.33 -4.25
N GLU A 165 4.13 -12.85 -3.03
CA GLU A 165 5.31 -12.89 -2.15
C GLU A 165 6.43 -13.73 -2.76
N LYS A 166 6.15 -14.95 -3.21
CA LYS A 166 7.15 -15.82 -3.85
C LYS A 166 7.73 -15.18 -5.12
N CYS A 167 6.88 -14.60 -5.96
CA CYS A 167 7.29 -13.88 -7.18
C CYS A 167 8.19 -12.67 -6.84
N SER A 168 7.78 -11.85 -5.88
CA SER A 168 8.52 -10.65 -5.47
C SER A 168 9.86 -11.01 -4.85
N LYS A 169 9.90 -12.03 -3.98
CA LYS A 169 11.13 -12.51 -3.37
C LYS A 169 12.12 -12.99 -4.43
N SER A 170 11.67 -13.81 -5.39
CA SER A 170 12.51 -14.29 -6.48
C SER A 170 13.04 -13.14 -7.34
N ALA A 171 12.20 -12.17 -7.69
CA ALA A 171 12.62 -10.98 -8.43
C ALA A 171 13.73 -10.20 -7.71
N ILE A 172 13.59 -10.01 -6.39
CA ILE A 172 14.57 -9.28 -5.58
C ILE A 172 15.87 -10.06 -5.46
N GLU A 173 15.82 -11.34 -5.09
CA GLU A 173 17.00 -12.19 -4.90
C GLU A 173 17.83 -12.34 -6.20
N ASN A 174 17.17 -12.32 -7.36
CA ASN A 174 17.83 -12.45 -8.65
C ASN A 174 18.47 -11.14 -9.16
N LYS A 175 18.03 -9.98 -8.68
CA LYS A 175 18.44 -8.67 -9.22
C LYS A 175 19.25 -7.83 -8.24
N CYS A 176 19.09 -8.07 -6.94
CA CYS A 176 19.67 -7.24 -5.90
C CYS A 176 20.88 -7.90 -5.25
N PRO A 177 21.92 -7.12 -4.91
CA PRO A 177 23.01 -7.62 -4.09
C PRO A 177 22.51 -7.92 -2.66
N PRO A 178 23.13 -8.87 -1.94
CA PRO A 178 22.64 -9.32 -0.62
C PRO A 178 22.44 -8.21 0.41
N ASN A 179 23.26 -7.15 0.36
CA ASN A 179 23.18 -6.00 1.28
C ASN A 179 22.00 -5.06 1.00
N GLN A 180 21.35 -5.16 -0.17
CA GLN A 180 20.18 -4.35 -0.55
C GLN A 180 18.87 -5.18 -0.55
N THR A 181 18.96 -6.51 -0.62
CA THR A 181 17.81 -7.43 -0.62
C THR A 181 16.84 -7.20 0.53
N GLU A 182 17.35 -6.98 1.75
CA GLU A 182 16.48 -6.81 2.92
C GLU A 182 15.69 -5.50 2.86
N TYR A 183 16.27 -4.41 2.35
CA TYR A 183 15.56 -3.14 2.19
C TYR A 183 14.37 -3.29 1.23
N THR A 184 14.61 -3.85 0.05
CA THR A 184 13.59 -4.01 -0.98
C THR A 184 12.55 -5.06 -0.60
N SER A 185 12.98 -6.14 0.06
CA SER A 185 12.06 -7.15 0.61
C SER A 185 11.15 -6.54 1.66
N LYS A 186 11.71 -5.74 2.60
CA LYS A 186 10.92 -5.01 3.58
C LYS A 186 9.95 -4.04 2.92
N ALA A 187 10.36 -3.33 1.87
CA ALA A 187 9.47 -2.45 1.12
C ALA A 187 8.27 -3.23 0.55
N MET A 188 8.51 -4.36 -0.12
CA MET A 188 7.43 -5.22 -0.64
C MET A 188 6.53 -5.81 0.45
N ARG A 189 7.11 -6.29 1.56
CA ARG A 189 6.36 -6.76 2.74
C ARG A 189 5.47 -5.66 3.33
N ASN A 190 5.96 -4.42 3.35
CA ASN A 190 5.16 -3.32 3.85
C ASN A 190 4.03 -2.93 2.90
N LEU A 191 4.18 -3.10 1.58
CA LEU A 191 3.12 -2.75 0.62
C LEU A 191 1.91 -3.69 0.69
N ARG A 192 2.14 -4.99 0.92
CA ARG A 192 1.06 -5.96 1.16
C ARG A 192 0.38 -5.80 2.53
N GLY A 193 1.02 -5.06 3.44
CA GLY A 193 0.55 -4.86 4.82
C GLY A 193 0.59 -6.15 5.67
N ASP A 194 0.18 -6.03 6.92
CA ASP A 194 0.15 -7.15 7.88
C ASP A 194 -1.07 -8.06 7.69
N VAL A 195 -1.82 -7.89 6.59
CA VAL A 195 -3.08 -8.60 6.36
C VAL A 195 -2.86 -10.10 6.16
N LEU A 196 -1.81 -10.50 5.46
CA LEU A 196 -1.48 -11.91 5.29
C LEU A 196 -1.29 -12.60 6.64
N ASP A 197 -0.50 -11.99 7.50
CA ASP A 197 -0.16 -12.56 8.81
C ASP A 197 -1.38 -12.62 9.75
N LEU A 198 -2.40 -11.79 9.51
CA LEU A 198 -3.61 -11.72 10.33
C LEU A 198 -4.75 -12.63 9.86
N PHE A 199 -4.87 -12.87 8.55
CA PHE A 199 -6.05 -13.51 7.96
C PHE A 199 -5.76 -14.82 7.23
N CYS A 200 -4.50 -15.12 6.92
CA CYS A 200 -4.14 -16.30 6.13
C CYS A 200 -3.54 -17.39 7.01
N ASP A 201 -4.03 -18.62 6.81
CA ASP A 201 -3.44 -19.82 7.37
C ASP A 201 -2.11 -20.12 6.66
N HIS A 202 -1.09 -20.56 7.41
CA HIS A 202 0.22 -20.99 6.90
C HIS A 202 0.15 -22.11 5.85
N GLU A 203 -0.92 -22.90 5.80
CA GLU A 203 -1.10 -23.93 4.76
C GLU A 203 -1.48 -23.35 3.39
N LEU A 204 -1.90 -22.08 3.32
CA LEU A 204 -2.35 -21.40 2.10
C LEU A 204 -1.18 -20.76 1.34
N GLU A 205 -0.11 -21.52 1.17
CA GLU A 205 1.05 -21.14 0.39
C GLU A 205 0.91 -21.53 -1.08
N TRP A 206 1.35 -20.64 -1.99
CA TRP A 206 1.32 -20.95 -3.42
C TRP A 206 2.16 -22.18 -3.76
N GLY A 207 1.59 -23.11 -4.52
CA GLY A 207 2.21 -24.39 -4.89
C GLY A 207 2.00 -25.53 -3.89
N THR A 208 1.21 -25.33 -2.84
CA THR A 208 0.71 -26.43 -2.00
C THR A 208 -0.55 -27.05 -2.61
N ALA A 209 -0.81 -28.32 -2.28
CA ALA A 209 -2.02 -29.03 -2.72
C ALA A 209 -3.32 -28.29 -2.39
N LYS A 210 -3.35 -27.57 -1.26
CA LYS A 210 -4.52 -26.79 -0.81
C LYS A 210 -4.79 -25.61 -1.75
N CYS A 211 -3.75 -24.90 -2.19
CA CYS A 211 -3.90 -23.83 -3.18
C CYS A 211 -4.22 -24.38 -4.57
N ASP A 212 -3.63 -25.51 -4.96
CA ASP A 212 -3.91 -26.16 -6.25
C ASP A 212 -5.37 -26.61 -6.36
N GLU A 213 -5.97 -27.07 -5.26
CA GLU A 213 -7.39 -27.40 -5.19
C GLU A 213 -8.28 -26.19 -5.50
N PHE A 214 -8.04 -25.04 -4.85
CA PHE A 214 -8.83 -23.83 -5.10
C PHE A 214 -8.67 -23.32 -6.53
N VAL A 215 -7.46 -23.39 -7.09
CA VAL A 215 -7.17 -22.98 -8.47
C VAL A 215 -7.84 -23.91 -9.48
N SER A 216 -7.85 -25.21 -9.22
CA SER A 216 -8.48 -26.21 -10.09
C SER A 216 -10.01 -26.05 -10.15
N ASN A 217 -10.62 -25.49 -9.10
CA ASN A 217 -12.05 -25.23 -9.01
C ASN A 217 -12.48 -23.91 -9.71
N LEU A 218 -11.54 -23.16 -10.28
CA LEU A 218 -11.85 -21.92 -10.99
C LEU A 218 -12.69 -22.22 -12.25
N PRO A 219 -13.84 -21.53 -12.44
CA PRO A 219 -14.56 -21.65 -13.69
C PRO A 219 -13.69 -21.08 -14.83
N VAL A 220 -13.46 -21.86 -15.88
CA VAL A 220 -12.80 -21.39 -17.11
C VAL A 220 -13.69 -20.34 -17.76
N LYS A 221 -13.49 -19.06 -17.43
CA LYS A 221 -14.20 -17.93 -18.03
C LYS A 221 -13.27 -16.75 -18.19
N GLU A 222 -13.31 -16.16 -19.38
CA GLU A 222 -12.59 -14.93 -19.69
C GLU A 222 -13.01 -13.79 -18.75
N ILE A 223 -12.02 -13.06 -18.25
CA ILE A 223 -12.22 -11.80 -17.54
C ILE A 223 -12.49 -10.71 -18.59
N LYS A 224 -13.77 -10.34 -18.79
CA LYS A 224 -14.18 -9.26 -19.72
C LYS A 224 -14.19 -7.86 -19.09
N THR A 225 -13.73 -7.72 -17.85
CA THR A 225 -13.75 -6.45 -17.12
C THR A 225 -12.44 -5.69 -17.28
N LYS A 226 -12.51 -4.35 -17.38
CA LYS A 226 -11.33 -3.47 -17.34
C LYS A 226 -10.47 -3.81 -16.11
N LYS A 227 -9.18 -4.03 -16.34
CA LYS A 227 -8.20 -4.28 -15.28
C LYS A 227 -7.94 -2.96 -14.52
N PRO A 228 -8.00 -2.96 -13.18
CA PRO A 228 -7.61 -1.79 -12.40
C PRO A 228 -6.08 -1.61 -12.43
N ASP A 229 -5.63 -0.38 -12.21
CA ASP A 229 -4.22 -0.01 -12.14
C ASP A 229 -3.56 -0.56 -10.86
N SER A 230 -4.35 -0.81 -9.80
CA SER A 230 -3.89 -1.34 -8.52
C SER A 230 -4.76 -2.48 -7.99
N VAL A 231 -4.24 -3.24 -7.02
CA VAL A 231 -4.99 -4.33 -6.37
C VAL A 231 -6.09 -3.83 -5.42
N LEU A 232 -6.01 -2.57 -4.98
CA LEU A 232 -6.86 -2.03 -3.91
C LEU A 232 -8.36 -1.99 -4.29
N PRO A 233 -8.76 -1.55 -5.50
CA PRO A 233 -10.15 -1.68 -5.97
C PRO A 233 -10.69 -3.10 -5.95
N VAL A 234 -9.88 -4.09 -6.36
CA VAL A 234 -10.33 -5.49 -6.42
C VAL A 234 -10.61 -6.00 -5.02
N ILE A 235 -9.69 -5.76 -4.09
CA ILE A 235 -9.84 -6.15 -2.70
C ILE A 235 -11.04 -5.44 -2.04
N LEU A 236 -11.19 -4.13 -2.23
CA LEU A 236 -12.32 -3.39 -1.68
C LEU A 236 -13.67 -3.96 -2.18
N ASN A 237 -13.75 -4.26 -3.48
CA ASN A 237 -14.94 -4.88 -4.06
C ASN A 237 -15.24 -6.26 -3.45
N LEU A 238 -14.22 -7.08 -3.23
CA LEU A 238 -14.37 -8.37 -2.55
C LEU A 238 -14.89 -8.18 -1.11
N MET A 239 -14.28 -7.28 -0.35
CA MET A 239 -14.63 -7.05 1.06
C MET A 239 -16.05 -6.50 1.22
N ASN A 240 -16.48 -5.61 0.31
CA ASN A 240 -17.84 -5.08 0.31
C ASN A 240 -18.90 -6.15 0.03
N ARG A 241 -18.58 -7.15 -0.81
CA ARG A 241 -19.48 -8.26 -1.16
C ARG A 241 -19.45 -9.39 -0.14
N TYR A 242 -18.32 -9.57 0.54
CA TYR A 242 -18.14 -10.64 1.51
C TYR A 242 -19.12 -10.51 2.69
N ILE A 243 -19.50 -9.29 3.08
CA ILE A 243 -20.42 -9.07 4.20
C ILE A 243 -21.89 -8.99 3.79
N THR A 244 -22.20 -8.57 2.57
CA THR A 244 -23.59 -8.55 2.13
C THR A 244 -24.12 -9.98 2.09
N LYS A 245 -25.18 -10.26 2.88
CA LYS A 245 -25.93 -11.51 2.82
C LYS A 245 -26.39 -11.71 1.37
N SER A 246 -26.11 -12.89 0.84
CA SER A 246 -26.71 -13.41 -0.39
C SER A 246 -28.22 -13.40 -0.28
#